data_AF-J9DT84-F1
#
_entry.id   AF-J9DT84-F1
#
_cell.length_a   1.000
_cell.length_b   1.000
_cell.length_c   1.000
_cell.angle_alpha   90.00
_cell.angle_beta   90.00
_cell.angle_gamma   90.00
#
_symmetry.space_group_name_H-M   'P 1'
#
loop_
_entity.id
_entity.type
_entity.pdbx_description
1 polymer ?
#
loop_
_entity_poly.entity_id
_entity_poly.type
_entity_poly.pdbx_seq_one_letter_code
_entity_poly.pdbx_strand_id
1 'polypeptide(L)'
;IGNYEWGSAHSVTKHSLLSSQRFLSFALACPRWRQRIEKNSAERAFHNWKALLYCGRRRFADLKRIIRFGGGEAYLRDDICSLEGFTVALVEKSKFWNSQEVVELIKNNIHCFDIDFLATYLTLEKEYEVEKHFHKDYVVELNRISRCKHSP
;
A
#
# COMPACT_ATOMS: atom_id res chain seq x y z
N ILE A 1 -0.41 18.44 -25.85
CA ILE A 1 -0.71 18.45 -24.40
C ILE A 1 0.06 17.28 -23.79
N GLY A 2 1.12 17.51 -23.01
CA GLY A 2 1.96 16.42 -22.46
C GLY A 2 3.42 16.75 -22.19
N ASN A 3 4.01 17.75 -22.85
CA ASN A 3 5.45 18.05 -22.72
C ASN A 3 5.87 18.64 -21.37
N TYR A 4 4.91 19.03 -20.52
CA TYR A 4 5.16 19.63 -19.21
C TYR A 4 4.85 18.67 -18.05
N GLU A 5 4.44 17.44 -18.33
CA GLU A 5 4.27 16.44 -17.29
C GLU A 5 5.63 15.93 -16.82
N TRP A 6 5.77 15.71 -15.51
CA TRP A 6 7.01 15.17 -14.93
C TRP A 6 7.47 13.87 -15.58
N GLY A 7 6.53 12.98 -15.93
CA GLY A 7 6.82 11.70 -16.60
C GLY A 7 7.01 11.78 -18.12
N SER A 8 6.92 12.97 -18.72
CA SER A 8 7.16 13.14 -20.16
C SER A 8 8.65 12.97 -20.50
N ALA A 9 8.94 12.45 -21.68
CA ALA A 9 10.32 12.29 -22.16
C ALA A 9 11.12 13.61 -22.12
N HIS A 10 10.44 14.74 -22.37
CA HIS A 10 11.02 16.07 -22.26
C HIS A 10 11.46 16.38 -20.82
N SER A 11 10.57 16.21 -19.85
CA SER A 11 10.86 16.54 -18.44
C SER A 11 11.85 15.58 -17.80
N VAL A 12 11.75 14.29 -18.12
CA VAL A 12 12.69 13.26 -17.64
C VAL A 12 14.12 13.56 -18.09
N THR A 13 14.29 13.94 -19.37
CA THR A 13 15.60 14.31 -19.92
C THR A 13 16.09 15.64 -19.36
N LYS A 14 15.25 16.68 -19.36
CA LYS A 14 15.60 18.04 -18.91
C LYS A 14 16.04 18.08 -17.45
N HIS A 15 15.39 17.31 -16.57
CA HIS A 15 15.68 17.27 -15.15
C HIS A 15 16.63 16.14 -14.74
N SER A 16 17.24 15.45 -15.71
CA SER A 16 18.17 14.35 -15.49
C SER A 16 17.63 13.26 -14.55
N LEU A 17 16.31 13.01 -14.59
CA LEU A 17 15.64 12.07 -13.67
C LEU A 17 16.08 10.62 -13.91
N LEU A 18 16.66 10.32 -15.08
CA LEU A 18 17.28 9.04 -15.41
C LEU A 18 18.43 8.66 -14.46
N SER A 19 19.04 9.64 -13.78
CA SER A 19 20.12 9.41 -12.80
C SER A 19 19.62 8.82 -11.48
N SER A 20 18.31 8.87 -11.20
CA SER A 20 17.71 8.36 -9.97
C SER A 20 16.49 7.51 -10.29
N GLN A 21 16.63 6.19 -10.16
CA GLN A 21 15.54 5.26 -10.39
C GLN A 21 14.30 5.58 -9.54
N ARG A 22 14.51 6.08 -8.31
CA ARG A 22 13.43 6.51 -7.42
C ARG A 22 12.67 7.71 -7.98
N PHE A 23 13.37 8.75 -8.44
CA PHE A 23 12.67 9.93 -8.96
C PHE A 23 12.02 9.65 -10.31
N LEU A 24 12.64 8.81 -11.13
CA LEU A 24 12.07 8.35 -12.38
C LEU A 24 10.76 7.59 -12.15
N SER A 25 10.71 6.65 -11.20
CA SER A 25 9.49 5.87 -10.95
C SER A 25 8.33 6.76 -10.48
N PHE A 26 8.58 7.76 -9.63
CA PHE A 26 7.55 8.73 -9.25
C PHE A 26 7.11 9.62 -10.41
N ALA A 27 8.06 10.12 -11.21
CA ALA A 27 7.76 10.97 -12.35
C ALA A 27 6.86 10.25 -13.36
N LEU A 28 7.13 8.97 -13.64
CA LEU A 28 6.32 8.13 -14.52
C LEU A 28 4.96 7.76 -13.90
N ALA A 29 4.89 7.59 -12.58
CA ALA A 29 3.64 7.28 -11.88
C ALA A 29 2.63 8.44 -11.91
N CYS A 30 3.10 9.70 -11.85
CA CYS A 30 2.25 10.89 -11.84
C CYS A 30 1.23 10.95 -13.01
N PRO A 31 1.65 10.95 -14.28
CA PRO A 31 0.71 11.00 -15.41
C PRO A 31 -0.18 9.77 -15.47
N ARG A 32 0.33 8.59 -15.06
CA ARG A 32 -0.46 7.35 -15.00
C ARG A 32 -1.65 7.49 -14.06
N TRP A 33 -1.42 7.96 -12.83
CA TRP A 33 -2.51 8.17 -11.88
C TRP A 33 -3.47 9.28 -12.31
N ARG A 34 -2.96 10.39 -12.85
CA ARG A 34 -3.81 11.45 -13.39
C ARG A 34 -4.76 10.90 -14.47
N GLN A 35 -4.24 10.17 -15.45
CA GLN A 35 -5.05 9.60 -16.53
C GLN A 35 -6.09 8.60 -16.02
N ARG A 36 -5.76 7.78 -15.01
CA ARG A 36 -6.74 6.89 -14.37
C ARG A 36 -7.88 7.67 -13.72
N ILE A 37 -7.54 8.70 -12.94
CA ILE A 37 -8.51 9.53 -12.21
C ILE A 37 -9.37 10.36 -13.18
N GLU A 38 -8.80 10.84 -14.29
CA GLU A 38 -9.56 11.54 -15.34
C GLU A 38 -10.58 10.63 -16.04
N LYS A 39 -10.24 9.35 -16.23
CA LYS A 39 -11.17 8.35 -16.78
C LYS A 39 -12.27 8.00 -15.78
N ASN A 40 -11.90 7.81 -14.51
CA ASN A 40 -12.84 7.53 -13.43
C ASN A 40 -12.38 8.21 -12.14
N SER A 41 -13.10 9.26 -11.74
CA SER A 41 -12.76 10.05 -10.55
C SER A 41 -12.83 9.27 -9.23
N ALA A 42 -13.52 8.12 -9.22
CA ALA A 42 -13.60 7.20 -8.09
C ALA A 42 -12.39 6.25 -7.98
N GLU A 43 -11.70 5.96 -9.10
CA GLU A 43 -10.53 5.06 -9.16
C GLU A 43 -9.23 5.79 -8.79
N ARG A 44 -9.22 6.33 -7.58
CA ARG A 44 -8.02 6.89 -6.98
C ARG A 44 -7.10 5.77 -6.46
N ALA A 45 -5.89 6.14 -6.06
CA ALA A 45 -4.84 5.19 -5.72
C ALA A 45 -5.25 4.12 -4.69
N PHE A 46 -5.92 4.53 -3.62
CA PHE A 46 -6.32 3.66 -2.52
C PHE A 46 -7.83 3.39 -2.55
N HIS A 47 -8.43 3.39 -3.75
CA HIS A 47 -9.82 2.99 -3.90
C HIS A 47 -10.03 1.56 -3.35
N ASN A 48 -11.14 1.34 -2.63
CA ASN A 48 -11.45 0.09 -1.90
C ASN A 48 -10.49 -0.28 -0.76
N TRP A 49 -9.57 0.61 -0.38
CA TRP A 49 -8.77 0.38 0.81
C TRP A 49 -9.58 0.73 2.04
N LYS A 50 -9.80 -0.26 2.91
CA LYS A 50 -10.10 -0.05 4.32
C LYS A 50 -8.84 -0.47 5.07
N ALA A 51 -7.96 0.51 5.29
CA ALA A 51 -6.62 0.29 5.79
C ALA A 51 -6.57 0.32 7.32
N LEU A 52 -5.88 -0.67 7.88
CA LEU A 52 -5.62 -0.81 9.30
C LEU A 52 -4.16 -0.52 9.60
N LEU A 53 -3.88 0.49 10.42
CA LEU A 53 -2.51 0.95 10.68
C LEU A 53 -2.00 0.46 12.05
N TYR A 54 -0.84 -0.19 12.01
CA TYR A 54 -0.05 -0.63 13.17
C TYR A 54 1.14 0.32 13.35
N CYS A 55 0.85 1.57 13.73
CA CYS A 55 1.84 2.63 13.92
C CYS A 55 1.47 3.54 15.11
N GLY A 56 2.33 4.51 15.45
CA GLY A 56 2.01 5.52 16.47
C GLY A 56 0.94 6.53 16.02
N ARG A 57 0.21 7.13 16.97
CA ARG A 57 -0.86 8.13 16.69
C ARG A 57 -0.41 9.32 15.85
N ARG A 58 0.83 9.81 16.06
CA ARG A 58 1.41 10.90 15.27
C ARG A 58 1.54 10.49 13.79
N ARG A 59 2.14 9.32 13.54
CA ARG A 59 2.32 8.76 12.20
C ARG A 59 0.99 8.48 11.50
N PHE A 60 0.00 8.02 12.27
CA PHE A 60 -1.35 7.76 11.77
C PHE A 60 -2.02 9.02 11.20
N ALA A 61 -1.88 10.19 11.82
CA ALA A 61 -2.51 11.42 11.33
C ALA A 61 -2.04 11.78 9.91
N ASP A 62 -0.74 11.65 9.64
CA ASP A 62 -0.15 11.92 8.33
C ASP A 62 -0.61 10.89 7.29
N LEU A 63 -0.57 9.60 7.63
CA LEU A 63 -0.92 8.51 6.72
C LEU A 63 -2.41 8.44 6.42
N LYS A 64 -3.26 8.69 7.43
CA LYS A 64 -4.71 8.79 7.26
C LYS A 64 -5.05 9.83 6.20
N ARG A 65 -4.35 10.97 6.22
CA ARG A 65 -4.57 12.03 5.23
C ARG A 65 -4.23 11.55 3.82
N ILE A 66 -3.09 10.88 3.65
CA ILE A 66 -2.67 10.35 2.34
C ILE A 66 -3.65 9.31 1.80
N ILE A 67 -4.05 8.34 2.63
CA ILE A 67 -4.98 7.27 2.27
C ILE A 67 -6.34 7.86 1.87
N ARG A 68 -6.86 8.81 2.66
CA ARG A 68 -8.13 9.50 2.36
C ARG A 68 -8.09 10.29 1.05
N PHE A 69 -6.99 10.99 0.76
CA PHE A 69 -6.86 11.71 -0.52
C PHE A 69 -6.83 10.76 -1.71
N GLY A 70 -6.21 9.60 -1.54
CA GLY A 70 -6.24 8.53 -2.53
C GLY A 70 -7.53 7.71 -2.55
N GLY A 71 -8.59 8.10 -1.84
CA GLY A 71 -9.91 7.48 -1.93
C GLY A 71 -10.14 6.26 -1.03
N GLY A 72 -9.26 6.03 -0.05
CA GLY A 72 -9.40 4.96 0.94
C GLY A 72 -9.84 5.46 2.31
N GLU A 73 -10.09 4.50 3.20
CA GLU A 73 -10.34 4.71 4.63
C GLU A 73 -9.15 4.20 5.45
N ALA A 74 -8.90 4.84 6.59
CA ALA A 74 -7.77 4.52 7.45
C ALA A 74 -8.15 4.55 8.92
N TYR A 75 -7.83 3.48 9.62
CA TYR A 75 -8.13 3.26 11.03
C TYR A 75 -6.86 2.87 11.78
N LEU A 76 -6.75 3.31 13.02
CA LEU A 76 -5.66 2.90 13.90
C LEU A 76 -6.06 1.59 14.57
N ARG A 77 -5.13 0.62 14.62
CA ARG A 77 -5.41 -0.68 15.27
C ARG A 77 -5.88 -0.54 16.72
N ASP A 78 -5.30 0.39 17.45
CA ASP A 78 -5.60 0.66 18.85
C ASP A 78 -7.06 1.10 19.10
N ASP A 79 -7.73 1.64 18.07
CA ASP A 79 -9.07 2.22 18.18
C ASP A 79 -10.18 1.27 17.66
N ILE A 80 -9.84 0.03 17.29
CA ILE A 80 -10.80 -0.95 16.73
C ILE A 80 -10.85 -2.27 17.51
N CYS A 81 -12.03 -2.88 17.54
CA CYS A 81 -12.26 -4.16 18.21
C CYS A 81 -12.46 -5.35 17.25
N SER A 82 -12.80 -5.09 15.98
CA SER A 82 -13.06 -6.11 14.96
C SER A 82 -12.23 -5.85 13.70
N LEU A 83 -11.73 -6.94 13.10
CA LEU A 83 -10.97 -6.93 11.84
C LEU A 83 -11.87 -7.10 10.62
N GLU A 84 -13.19 -7.13 10.79
CA GLU A 84 -14.12 -7.38 9.69
C GLU A 84 -14.14 -6.25 8.64
N GLY A 85 -14.07 -6.67 7.38
CA GLY A 85 -14.14 -5.79 6.21
C GLY A 85 -12.90 -4.94 5.95
N PHE A 86 -11.83 -5.09 6.72
CA PHE A 86 -10.54 -4.49 6.40
C PHE A 86 -9.92 -5.21 5.21
N THR A 87 -9.16 -4.48 4.39
CA THR A 87 -8.54 -5.04 3.17
C THR A 87 -7.03 -5.06 3.24
N VAL A 88 -6.43 -4.09 3.93
CA VAL A 88 -4.98 -3.91 4.02
C VAL A 88 -4.57 -3.56 5.44
N ALA A 89 -3.48 -4.17 5.92
CA ALA A 89 -2.79 -3.77 7.14
C ALA A 89 -1.42 -3.15 6.80
N LEU A 90 -1.13 -1.97 7.34
CA LEU A 90 0.16 -1.27 7.17
C LEU A 90 0.92 -1.24 8.50
N VAL A 91 2.15 -1.75 8.49
CA VAL A 91 2.89 -2.09 9.70
C VAL A 91 4.19 -1.28 9.81
N GLU A 92 4.40 -0.64 10.96
CA GLU A 92 5.67 0.02 11.31
C GLU A 92 6.13 -0.46 12.68
N LYS A 93 5.36 -0.09 13.72
CA LYS A 93 5.59 -0.53 15.09
C LYS A 93 4.30 -0.42 15.88
N SER A 94 3.85 -1.55 16.42
CA SER A 94 2.69 -1.61 17.30
C SER A 94 2.86 -2.71 18.35
N LYS A 95 2.29 -2.50 19.53
CA LYS A 95 2.20 -3.52 20.60
C LYS A 95 1.29 -4.69 20.24
N PHE A 96 0.36 -4.48 19.30
CA PHE A 96 -0.57 -5.50 18.84
C PHE A 96 0.04 -6.43 17.80
N TRP A 97 1.19 -6.06 17.20
CA TRP A 97 1.80 -6.85 16.14
C TRP A 97 2.53 -8.07 16.72
N ASN A 98 1.95 -9.25 16.54
CA ASN A 98 2.50 -10.53 16.94
C ASN A 98 1.97 -11.66 16.03
N SER A 99 2.53 -12.87 16.14
CA SER A 99 2.15 -14.02 15.31
C SER A 99 0.65 -14.36 15.36
N GLN A 100 0.01 -14.30 16.53
CA GLN A 100 -1.42 -14.58 16.67
C GLN A 100 -2.28 -13.54 15.92
N GLU A 101 -1.92 -12.26 16.04
CA GLU A 101 -2.58 -11.18 15.30
C GLU A 101 -2.42 -11.36 13.78
N VAL A 102 -1.22 -11.71 13.31
CA VAL A 102 -0.95 -11.96 11.88
C VAL A 102 -1.79 -13.12 11.34
N VAL A 103 -1.92 -14.21 12.10
CA VAL A 103 -2.78 -15.35 11.73
C VAL A 103 -4.24 -14.91 11.60
N GLU A 104 -4.71 -14.03 12.49
CA GLU A 104 -6.08 -13.52 12.44
C GLU A 104 -6.31 -12.60 11.24
N LEU A 105 -5.33 -11.75 10.91
CA LEU A 105 -5.36 -10.93 9.68
C LEU A 105 -5.45 -11.82 8.42
N ILE A 106 -4.68 -12.91 8.36
CA ILE A 106 -4.74 -13.87 7.25
C ILE A 106 -6.12 -14.53 7.13
N LYS A 107 -6.72 -14.95 8.25
CA LYS A 107 -8.07 -15.55 8.25
C LYS A 107 -9.15 -14.59 7.76
N ASN A 108 -8.99 -13.30 8.03
CA ASN A 108 -9.88 -12.24 7.55
C ASN A 108 -9.51 -11.74 6.13
N ASN A 109 -8.57 -12.41 5.46
CA ASN A 109 -8.09 -12.05 4.11
C ASN A 109 -7.54 -10.62 4.01
N ILE A 110 -6.85 -10.16 5.06
CA ILE A 110 -6.24 -8.83 5.14
C ILE A 110 -4.78 -8.92 4.72
N HIS A 111 -4.44 -8.27 3.61
CA HIS A 111 -3.06 -8.24 3.12
C HIS A 111 -2.19 -7.31 3.97
N CYS A 112 -1.07 -7.82 4.48
CA CYS A 112 -0.20 -7.07 5.37
C CYS A 112 1.06 -6.60 4.64
N PHE A 113 1.44 -5.33 4.83
CA PHE A 113 2.63 -4.72 4.23
C PHE A 113 3.38 -3.85 5.24
N ASP A 114 4.66 -3.61 4.99
CA ASP A 114 5.40 -2.53 5.67
C ASP A 114 4.76 -1.18 5.34
N ILE A 115 4.86 -0.22 6.26
CA ILE A 115 4.23 1.10 6.10
C ILE A 115 4.74 1.86 4.88
N ASP A 116 6.01 1.64 4.51
CA ASP A 116 6.65 2.25 3.35
C ASP A 116 6.09 1.71 2.02
N PHE A 117 5.36 0.60 2.05
CA PHE A 117 4.64 0.07 0.89
C PHE A 117 3.67 1.09 0.30
N LEU A 118 3.15 2.03 1.09
CA LEU A 118 2.26 3.07 0.57
C LEU A 118 2.92 3.89 -0.55
N ALA A 119 4.22 4.22 -0.40
CA ALA A 119 4.97 4.92 -1.44
C ALA A 119 5.28 3.99 -2.63
N THR A 120 5.63 2.73 -2.35
CA THR A 120 5.89 1.71 -3.38
C THR A 120 4.66 1.48 -4.25
N TYR A 121 3.49 1.29 -3.64
CA TYR A 121 2.21 1.06 -4.32
C TYR A 121 1.88 2.14 -5.34
N LEU A 122 2.15 3.42 -5.01
CA LEU A 122 1.93 4.52 -5.94
C LEU A 122 2.79 4.40 -7.20
N THR A 123 3.97 3.77 -7.10
CA THR A 123 4.90 3.59 -8.22
C THR A 123 4.71 2.29 -8.99
N LEU A 124 4.05 1.27 -8.42
CA LEU A 124 3.83 -0.02 -9.08
C LEU A 124 3.12 0.12 -10.42
N GLU A 125 3.63 -0.58 -11.43
CA GLU A 125 3.01 -0.63 -12.76
C GLU A 125 1.95 -1.71 -12.86
N LYS A 126 2.18 -2.85 -12.19
CA LYS A 126 1.40 -4.07 -12.38
C LYS A 126 0.89 -4.58 -11.04
N GLU A 127 -0.38 -4.99 -11.03
CA GLU A 127 -1.07 -5.41 -9.80
C GLU A 127 -0.47 -6.67 -9.18
N TYR A 128 0.04 -7.61 -10.00
CA TYR A 128 0.69 -8.82 -9.48
C TYR A 128 1.97 -8.53 -8.67
N GLU A 129 2.52 -7.32 -8.75
CA GLU A 129 3.71 -6.95 -7.98
C GLU A 129 3.36 -6.70 -6.52
N VAL A 130 2.10 -6.42 -6.19
CA VAL A 130 1.63 -6.16 -4.83
C VAL A 130 2.04 -7.29 -3.88
N GLU A 131 1.80 -8.55 -4.25
CA GLU A 131 2.08 -9.70 -3.38
C GLU A 131 3.57 -9.87 -3.06
N LYS A 132 4.47 -9.36 -3.92
CA LYS A 132 5.93 -9.39 -3.67
C LYS A 132 6.36 -8.48 -2.53
N HIS A 133 5.48 -7.60 -2.08
CA HIS A 133 5.73 -6.66 -1.00
C HIS A 133 5.03 -7.03 0.31
N PHE A 134 4.43 -8.22 0.40
CA PHE A 134 3.86 -8.68 1.65
C PHE A 134 4.87 -8.63 2.79
N HIS A 135 4.39 -8.22 3.95
CA HIS A 135 5.19 -8.14 5.16
C HIS A 135 5.81 -9.50 5.48
N LYS A 136 7.09 -9.51 5.90
CA LYS A 136 7.85 -10.75 6.15
C LYS A 136 7.12 -11.72 7.10
N ASP A 137 6.56 -11.22 8.20
CA ASP A 137 5.86 -12.05 9.19
C ASP A 137 4.55 -12.63 8.61
N TYR A 138 3.89 -11.88 7.74
CA TYR A 138 2.69 -12.33 7.02
C TYR A 138 3.02 -13.49 6.09
N VAL A 139 4.11 -13.38 5.31
CA VAL A 139 4.57 -14.47 4.43
C VAL A 139 4.95 -15.72 5.23
N VAL A 140 5.61 -15.56 6.38
CA VAL A 140 5.96 -16.68 7.26
C VAL A 140 4.71 -17.42 7.74
N GLU A 141 3.73 -16.70 8.29
CA GLU A 141 2.51 -17.33 8.81
C GLU A 141 1.61 -17.87 7.69
N LEU A 142 1.53 -17.18 6.54
CA LEU A 142 0.77 -17.65 5.38
C LEU A 142 1.30 -19.01 4.88
N ASN A 143 2.62 -19.15 4.79
CA ASN A 143 3.26 -20.42 4.42
C ASN A 143 3.02 -21.51 5.47
N ARG A 144 3.05 -21.16 6.76
CA ARG A 144 2.78 -22.10 7.85
C ARG A 144 1.35 -22.64 7.78
N ILE A 145 0.36 -21.76 7.65
CA ILE A 145 -1.06 -22.13 7.52
C ILE A 145 -1.27 -23.00 6.27
N SER A 146 -0.64 -22.63 5.16
CA SER A 146 -0.76 -23.38 3.90
C SER A 146 -0.21 -24.80 4.03
N ARG A 147 0.90 -25.00 4.73
CA ARG A 147 1.47 -26.33 5.00
C ARG A 147 0.57 -27.17 5.90
N CYS A 148 -0.02 -26.59 6.94
CA CYS A 148 -0.91 -27.30 7.86
C CYS A 148 -2.21 -27.78 7.18
N LYS A 149 -2.69 -27.08 6.13
CA LYS A 149 -3.85 -27.54 5.34
C LYS A 149 -3.55 -28.75 4.43
N HIS A 150 -2.28 -29.11 4.25
CA HIS A 150 -1.84 -30.21 3.38
C HIS A 150 -1.23 -31.38 4.16
N SER A 151 -1.37 -31.41 5.49
CA SER A 151 -1.03 -32.59 6.30
C SER A 151 -2.27 -33.47 6.45
N PRO A 152 -2.21 -34.76 6.03
CA PRO A 152 -3.32 -35.71 6.13
C PRO A 152 -3.70 -36.03 7.58
#